data_AF-A0A3P6UXW9-F1
#
_entry.id   AF-A0A3P6UXW9-F1
#
_cell.length_a   1.000
_cell.length_b   1.000
_cell.length_c   1.000
_cell.angle_alpha   90.00
_cell.angle_beta   90.00
_cell.angle_gamma   90.00
#
_symmetry.space_group_name_H-M   'P 1'
#
loop_
_entity.id
_entity.type
_entity.pdbx_description
1 polymer ?
#
loop_
_entity_poly.entity_id
_entity_poly.type
_entity_poly.pdbx_seq_one_letter_code
_entity_poly.pdbx_strand_id
1 'polypeptide(L)'
;MQFNCINENAKSEMLSWSVDSNVVVPPHYKTEASIIIEEMSYRGTYTIVSVLSGLVTISIRRRKDGALVLPLTANIVEIFRDQLESKYARKEIKAAATIEGGHCVRLISKGTCSFQFAMKQRIDLKEEPFGDKEKMMVD
;
A
#
# COMPACT_ATOMS: atom_id res chain seq x y z
N MET A 1 1.35 7.61 -7.83
CA MET A 1 0.41 6.48 -7.94
C MET A 1 0.17 6.22 -9.42
N GLN A 2 0.47 5.01 -9.90
CA GLN A 2 0.34 4.66 -11.31
C GLN A 2 -0.96 3.90 -11.53
N PHE A 3 -1.99 4.60 -11.99
CA PHE A 3 -3.27 4.00 -12.37
C PHE A 3 -3.05 3.20 -13.66
N ASN A 4 -3.39 1.92 -13.67
CA ASN A 4 -3.23 0.94 -14.77
C ASN A 4 -1.89 0.18 -14.86
N CYS A 5 -1.05 0.18 -13.83
CA CYS A 5 0.06 -0.78 -13.75
C CYS A 5 -0.35 -1.94 -12.83
N ILE A 6 -0.49 -3.15 -13.37
CA ILE A 6 -0.78 -4.37 -12.60
C ILE A 6 0.44 -4.81 -11.77
N ASN A 7 1.59 -4.18 -11.99
CA ASN A 7 2.81 -4.53 -11.27
C ASN A 7 2.67 -4.18 -9.79
N GLU A 8 3.05 -5.15 -8.96
CA GLU A 8 3.19 -4.96 -7.53
C GLU A 8 4.20 -3.84 -7.27
N ASN A 9 3.77 -2.81 -6.56
CA ASN A 9 4.65 -1.72 -6.13
C ASN A 9 4.98 -1.93 -4.66
N ALA A 10 6.25 -2.11 -4.35
CA ALA A 10 6.76 -2.12 -2.98
C ALA A 10 7.45 -0.78 -2.69
N LYS A 11 7.20 -0.24 -1.49
CA LYS A 11 7.93 0.90 -0.96
C LYS A 11 8.43 0.53 0.44
N SER A 12 9.72 0.71 0.67
CA SER A 12 10.35 0.47 1.95
C SER A 12 11.02 1.75 2.42
N GLU A 13 10.86 2.09 3.69
CA GLU A 13 11.49 3.22 4.34
C GLU A 13 12.24 2.74 5.57
N MET A 14 13.35 3.40 5.91
CA MET A 14 14.15 3.08 7.07
C MET A 14 13.80 4.06 8.19
N LEU A 15 13.51 3.54 9.38
CA LEU A 15 13.28 4.33 10.58
C LEU A 15 14.36 3.97 11.61
N SER A 16 15.10 4.98 12.08
CA SER A 16 16.10 4.82 13.13
C SER A 16 15.49 5.15 14.47
N TRP A 17 15.60 4.23 15.42
CA TRP A 17 15.11 4.38 16.79
C TRP A 17 16.30 4.47 17.73
N SER A 18 16.18 5.28 18.78
CA SER A 18 17.23 5.44 19.80
C SER A 18 16.55 5.63 21.15
N VAL A 19 17.11 5.00 22.17
CA VAL A 19 16.62 5.11 23.55
C VAL A 19 17.80 5.40 24.45
N ASP A 20 17.62 6.40 25.31
CA ASP A 20 18.51 6.70 26.41
C ASP A 20 17.76 6.35 27.71
N SER A 21 18.34 5.47 28.54
CA SER A 21 17.71 4.99 29.77
C SER A 21 18.75 4.69 30.83
N ASN A 22 18.51 5.20 32.03
CA ASN A 22 19.32 4.94 33.21
C ASN A 22 18.75 3.75 33.98
N VAL A 23 19.55 2.69 34.13
CA VAL A 23 19.17 1.47 34.86
C VAL A 23 19.94 1.44 36.18
N VAL A 24 19.22 1.32 37.29
CA VAL A 24 19.83 1.10 38.61
C VAL A 24 20.00 -0.40 38.82
N VAL A 25 21.22 -0.83 39.08
CA VAL A 25 21.53 -2.25 39.33
C VAL A 25 21.68 -2.45 40.84
N PRO A 26 20.85 -3.31 41.47
CA PRO A 26 20.99 -3.61 42.89
C PRO A 26 22.32 -4.31 43.22
N PRO A 27 22.86 -4.13 44.44
CA PRO A 27 24.06 -4.85 44.88
C PRO A 27 23.86 -6.37 44.79
N HIS A 28 24.87 -7.09 44.31
CA HIS A 28 24.85 -8.55 44.13
C HIS A 28 23.77 -9.09 43.18
N TYR A 29 23.23 -8.26 42.29
CA TYR A 29 22.38 -8.68 41.19
C TYR A 29 23.08 -8.37 39.86
N LYS A 30 22.75 -9.15 38.82
CA LYS A 30 23.00 -8.81 37.43
C LYS A 30 21.68 -8.40 36.78
N THR A 31 21.67 -7.29 36.05
CA THR A 31 20.51 -6.81 35.30
C THR A 31 20.78 -6.90 33.81
N GLU A 32 19.97 -7.66 33.09
CA GLU A 32 19.94 -7.72 31.64
C GLU A 32 18.91 -6.73 31.11
N ALA A 33 19.30 -5.87 30.16
CA ALA A 33 18.40 -4.96 29.48
C ALA A 33 18.21 -5.39 28.02
N SER A 34 17.00 -5.80 27.66
CA SER A 34 16.64 -6.23 26.31
C SER A 34 15.82 -5.16 25.61
N ILE A 35 16.27 -4.70 24.45
CA ILE A 35 15.47 -3.81 23.59
C ILE A 35 14.53 -4.68 22.76
N ILE A 36 13.22 -4.46 22.94
CA ILE A 36 12.17 -5.17 22.22
C ILE A 36 11.48 -4.19 21.27
N ILE A 37 11.42 -4.54 19.99
CA ILE A 37 10.64 -3.84 18.96
C ILE A 37 9.44 -4.71 18.62
N GLU A 38 8.24 -4.19 18.89
CA GLU A 38 6.99 -4.82 18.53
C GLU A 38 6.65 -4.42 17.09
N GLU A 39 6.59 -5.39 16.18
CA GLU A 39 6.19 -5.19 14.79
C GLU A 39 4.75 -5.66 14.54
N MET A 40 4.07 -4.98 13.63
CA MET A 40 2.76 -5.40 13.14
C MET A 40 2.83 -5.68 11.65
N SER A 41 2.22 -6.80 11.25
CA SER A 41 1.89 -7.06 9.85
C SER A 41 0.40 -6.84 9.63
N TYR A 42 0.08 -6.04 8.63
CA TYR A 42 -1.30 -5.80 8.20
C TYR A 42 -1.47 -6.26 6.76
N ARG A 43 -2.54 -6.99 6.49
CA ARG A 43 -2.99 -7.31 5.12
C ARG A 43 -4.41 -6.82 4.95
N GLY A 44 -4.64 -6.06 3.89
CA GLY A 44 -5.93 -5.47 3.57
C GLY A 44 -6.31 -5.67 2.11
N THR A 45 -7.60 -5.54 1.85
CA THR A 45 -8.11 -5.33 0.50
C THR A 45 -8.57 -3.88 0.38
N TYR A 46 -8.41 -3.30 -0.80
CA TYR A 46 -8.84 -1.93 -1.05
C TYR A 46 -9.61 -1.86 -2.36
N THR A 47 -10.47 -0.85 -2.45
CA THR A 47 -11.20 -0.50 -3.67
C THR A 47 -10.94 0.97 -3.98
N ILE A 48 -10.46 1.25 -5.18
CA ILE A 48 -10.24 2.59 -5.71
C ILE A 48 -11.35 2.88 -6.71
N VAL A 49 -11.98 4.04 -6.54
CA VAL A 49 -12.97 4.57 -7.48
C VAL A 49 -12.34 5.74 -8.23
N SER A 50 -12.29 5.63 -9.56
CA SER A 50 -11.77 6.68 -10.44
C SER A 50 -12.88 7.20 -11.34
N VAL A 51 -12.91 8.50 -11.57
CA VAL A 51 -13.91 9.15 -12.44
C VAL A 51 -13.19 9.73 -13.66
N LEU A 52 -13.68 9.40 -14.85
CA LEU A 52 -13.16 9.87 -16.13
C LEU A 52 -14.22 10.71 -16.84
N SER A 53 -13.80 11.87 -17.37
CA SER A 53 -14.61 12.76 -18.19
C SER A 53 -13.72 13.53 -19.17
N GLY A 54 -14.26 13.89 -20.31
CA GLY A 54 -13.57 14.74 -21.28
C GLY A 54 -13.54 14.15 -22.69
N LEU A 55 -12.73 14.78 -23.54
CA LEU A 55 -12.60 14.42 -24.94
C LEU A 55 -11.31 13.63 -25.18
N VAL A 56 -11.39 12.63 -26.04
CA VAL A 56 -10.26 11.83 -26.52
C VAL A 56 -10.10 12.10 -28.00
N THR A 57 -8.89 12.50 -28.42
CA THR A 57 -8.54 12.71 -29.82
C THR A 57 -7.73 11.53 -30.35
N ILE A 58 -8.29 10.83 -31.33
CA ILE A 58 -7.70 9.68 -32.03
C ILE A 58 -7.14 10.17 -33.36
N SER A 59 -5.83 10.01 -33.56
CA SER A 59 -5.18 10.37 -34.82
C SER A 59 -5.05 9.15 -35.73
N ILE A 60 -5.84 9.09 -36.81
CA ILE A 60 -5.73 8.06 -37.83
C ILE A 60 -4.55 8.41 -38.73
N ARG A 61 -3.57 7.51 -38.82
CA ARG A 61 -2.37 7.67 -39.64
C ARG A 61 -2.28 6.57 -40.70
N ARG A 62 -1.77 6.92 -41.88
CA ARG A 62 -1.56 5.98 -42.98
C ARG A 62 -0.42 5.03 -42.62
N ARG A 63 -0.66 3.72 -42.73
CA ARG A 63 0.32 2.69 -42.34
C ARG A 63 1.65 2.76 -43.12
N LYS A 64 1.61 3.16 -44.39
CA LYS A 64 2.79 3.16 -45.29
C LYS A 64 3.89 4.14 -44.85
N ASP A 65 3.50 5.34 -44.46
CA ASP A 65 4.42 6.47 -44.24
C ASP A 65 4.12 7.28 -42.96
N GLY A 66 3.11 6.86 -42.18
CA GLY A 66 2.75 7.51 -40.93
C GLY A 66 2.06 8.87 -41.08
N ALA A 67 1.73 9.29 -42.31
CA ALA A 67 1.07 10.57 -42.55
C ALA A 67 -0.29 10.62 -41.83
N LEU A 68 -0.59 11.75 -41.17
CA LEU A 68 -1.90 11.97 -40.55
C LEU A 68 -2.97 12.03 -41.64
N VAL A 69 -3.94 11.14 -41.54
CA VAL A 69 -5.08 11.07 -42.47
C VAL A 69 -6.26 11.84 -41.90
N LEU A 70 -6.62 11.57 -40.64
CA LEU A 70 -7.79 12.16 -40.01
C LEU A 70 -7.67 12.13 -38.48
N PRO A 71 -7.78 13.28 -37.79
CA PRO A 71 -8.06 13.30 -36.35
C PRO A 71 -9.57 13.17 -36.09
N LEU A 72 -9.96 12.28 -35.18
CA LEU A 72 -11.32 12.15 -34.64
C LEU A 72 -11.29 12.56 -33.18
N THR A 73 -12.23 13.38 -32.75
CA THR A 73 -12.39 13.73 -31.33
C THR A 73 -13.75 13.25 -30.85
N ALA A 74 -13.78 12.50 -29.77
CA ALA A 74 -15.00 11.93 -29.20
C ALA A 74 -14.99 12.04 -27.68
N ASN A 75 -16.17 12.13 -27.08
CA ASN A 75 -16.31 12.14 -25.63
C ASN A 75 -16.08 10.73 -25.08
N ILE A 76 -15.25 10.62 -24.04
CA ILE A 76 -14.93 9.34 -23.40
C ILE A 76 -16.16 8.62 -22.88
N VAL A 77 -17.18 9.36 -22.44
CA VAL A 77 -18.45 8.81 -21.94
C VAL A 77 -19.20 8.08 -23.05
N GLU A 78 -19.24 8.66 -24.25
CA GLU A 78 -19.91 8.06 -25.42
C GLU A 78 -19.20 6.78 -25.85
N ILE A 79 -17.87 6.79 -25.87
CA ILE A 79 -17.05 5.62 -26.20
C ILE A 79 -17.33 4.48 -25.21
N PHE A 80 -17.34 4.77 -23.91
CA PHE A 80 -17.62 3.76 -22.90
C PHE A 80 -19.08 3.30 -22.94
N ARG A 81 -20.04 4.18 -23.22
CA ARG A 81 -21.46 3.80 -23.34
C ARG A 81 -21.65 2.78 -24.46
N ASP A 82 -21.16 3.09 -25.66
CA ASP A 82 -21.23 2.18 -26.81
C ASP A 82 -20.58 0.83 -26.50
N GLN A 83 -19.41 0.86 -25.85
CA GLN A 83 -18.69 -0.36 -25.46
C GLN A 83 -19.42 -1.16 -24.37
N LEU A 84 -20.11 -0.53 -23.43
CA LEU A 84 -20.85 -1.22 -22.36
C LEU A 84 -22.18 -1.81 -22.85
N GLU A 85 -22.81 -1.17 -23.82
CA GLU A 85 -24.05 -1.62 -24.48
C GLU A 85 -23.78 -2.69 -25.54
N SER A 86 -22.57 -2.75 -26.09
CA SER A 86 -22.15 -3.75 -27.07
C SER A 86 -22.36 -5.19 -26.59
N LYS A 87 -22.81 -6.05 -27.51
CA LYS A 87 -22.94 -7.50 -27.31
C LYS A 87 -21.60 -8.20 -27.09
N TYR A 88 -20.51 -7.57 -27.53
CA TYR A 88 -19.14 -8.10 -27.45
C TYR A 88 -18.38 -7.61 -26.22
N ALA A 89 -19.02 -6.81 -25.37
CA ALA A 89 -18.44 -6.27 -24.17
C ALA A 89 -18.02 -7.40 -23.21
N ARG A 90 -16.73 -7.43 -22.83
CA ARG A 90 -16.22 -8.38 -21.84
C ARG A 90 -16.90 -8.15 -20.50
N LYS A 91 -17.30 -9.23 -19.82
CA LYS A 91 -17.95 -9.17 -18.49
C LYS A 91 -17.11 -8.39 -17.47
N GLU A 92 -15.79 -8.54 -17.53
CA GLU A 92 -14.82 -7.82 -16.70
C GLU A 92 -14.95 -6.31 -16.81
N ILE A 93 -15.14 -5.80 -18.04
CA ILE A 93 -15.29 -4.36 -18.30
C ILE A 93 -16.62 -3.87 -17.71
N LYS A 94 -17.71 -4.62 -17.88
CA LYS A 94 -19.01 -4.26 -17.29
C LYS A 94 -19.00 -4.27 -15.76
N ALA A 95 -18.18 -5.12 -15.16
CA ALA A 95 -18.02 -5.18 -13.71
C ALA A 95 -17.14 -4.03 -13.16
N ALA A 96 -16.20 -3.53 -13.97
CA ALA A 96 -15.24 -2.51 -13.56
C ALA A 96 -15.63 -1.08 -13.97
N ALA A 97 -16.51 -0.89 -14.97
CA ALA A 97 -16.86 0.41 -15.51
C ALA A 97 -18.37 0.64 -15.56
N THR A 98 -18.81 1.83 -15.17
CA THR A 98 -20.21 2.26 -15.20
C THR A 98 -20.33 3.72 -15.63
N ILE A 99 -21.40 4.08 -16.32
CA ILE A 99 -21.72 5.48 -16.63
C ILE A 99 -22.47 6.08 -15.44
N GLU A 100 -21.99 7.19 -14.91
CA GLU A 100 -22.59 7.89 -13.78
C GLU A 100 -23.14 9.25 -14.22
N GLY A 101 -24.41 9.51 -13.88
CA GLY A 101 -25.11 10.75 -14.21
C GLY A 101 -25.15 11.11 -15.71
N GLY A 102 -24.82 10.18 -16.60
CA GLY A 102 -24.74 10.39 -18.05
C GLY A 102 -23.54 11.22 -18.54
N HIS A 103 -22.66 11.70 -17.65
CA HIS A 103 -21.62 12.68 -17.99
C HIS A 103 -20.20 12.27 -17.55
N CYS A 104 -20.06 11.17 -16.81
CA CYS A 104 -18.75 10.64 -16.44
C CYS A 104 -18.75 9.11 -16.42
N VAL A 105 -17.55 8.53 -16.56
CA VAL A 105 -17.31 7.10 -16.46
C VAL A 105 -16.68 6.82 -15.10
N ARG A 106 -17.34 6.04 -14.26
CA ARG A 106 -16.81 5.56 -13.00
C ARG A 106 -16.15 4.21 -13.20
N LEU A 107 -14.87 4.12 -12.85
CA LEU A 107 -14.07 2.89 -12.83
C LEU A 107 -13.84 2.42 -11.41
N ILE A 108 -13.99 1.13 -11.18
CA ILE A 108 -13.74 0.46 -9.90
C ILE A 108 -12.55 -0.48 -10.08
N SER A 109 -11.49 -0.21 -9.33
CA SER A 109 -10.31 -1.07 -9.26
C SER A 109 -10.20 -1.66 -7.87
N LYS A 110 -9.96 -2.97 -7.78
CA LYS A 110 -9.78 -3.68 -6.52
C LYS A 110 -8.35 -4.17 -6.42
N GLY A 111 -7.78 -4.11 -5.24
CA GLY A 111 -6.42 -4.59 -4.99
C GLY A 111 -6.25 -5.08 -3.56
N THR A 112 -5.06 -5.61 -3.29
CA THR A 112 -4.62 -6.03 -1.97
C THR A 112 -3.38 -5.25 -1.59
N CYS A 113 -3.19 -5.03 -0.29
CA CYS A 113 -1.99 -4.40 0.25
C CYS A 113 -1.48 -5.20 1.45
N SER A 114 -0.17 -5.20 1.63
CA SER A 114 0.50 -5.76 2.79
C SER A 114 1.48 -4.73 3.33
N PHE A 115 1.43 -4.48 4.63
CA PHE A 115 2.33 -3.57 5.33
C PHE A 115 2.99 -4.31 6.49
N GLN A 116 4.25 -3.99 6.74
CA GLN A 116 4.96 -4.38 7.94
C GLN A 116 5.63 -3.14 8.51
N PHE A 117 5.39 -2.86 9.78
CA PHE A 117 5.89 -1.66 10.43
C PHE A 117 6.11 -1.89 11.93
N ALA A 118 7.14 -1.25 12.46
CA ALA A 118 7.38 -1.20 13.89
C ALA A 118 6.32 -0.32 14.58
N MET A 119 5.71 -0.84 15.63
CA MET A 119 4.65 -0.19 16.40
C MET A 119 5.19 0.49 17.65
N LYS A 120 6.07 -0.21 18.37
CA LYS A 120 6.51 0.20 19.70
C LYS A 120 7.91 -0.32 19.96
N GLN A 121 8.68 0.48 20.69
CA GLN A 121 9.94 0.07 21.30
C GLN A 121 9.77 0.07 22.82
N ARG A 122 10.32 -0.94 23.49
CA ARG A 122 10.40 -1.01 24.95
C ARG A 122 11.71 -1.64 25.40
N ILE A 123 12.08 -1.39 26.65
CA ILE A 123 13.20 -2.04 27.32
C ILE A 123 12.62 -2.96 28.40
N ASP A 124 12.91 -4.25 28.28
CA ASP A 124 12.58 -5.23 29.31
C ASP A 124 13.84 -5.44 30.16
N LEU A 125 13.72 -5.25 31.47
CA LEU A 125 14.81 -5.47 32.43
C LEU A 125 14.58 -6.80 33.15
N LYS A 126 15.60 -7.65 33.18
CA LYS A 126 15.59 -8.92 33.90
C LYS A 126 16.73 -8.95 34.91
N GLU A 127 16.37 -9.09 36.17
CA GLU A 127 17.32 -9.13 37.28
C GLU A 127 17.48 -10.55 37.80
N GLU A 128 18.71 -10.96 38.04
CA GLU A 128 19.04 -12.25 38.63
C GLU A 128 20.14 -12.08 39.69
N PRO A 129 20.09 -12.84 40.81
CA PRO A 129 21.16 -12.84 41.79
C PRO A 129 22.50 -13.21 41.14
N PHE A 130 23.55 -12.48 41.51
CA PHE A 130 24.90 -12.68 41.02
C PHE A 130 25.79 -13.17 42.16
N GLY A 131 26.08 -14.48 42.16
CA GLY A 131 26.91 -15.17 43.16
C GLY A 131 26.20 -16.31 43.88
N ASP A 132 26.95 -17.11 44.65
CA ASP A 132 26.42 -18.26 45.38
C ASP A 132 25.43 -17.82 46.48
N LYS A 133 24.24 -18.42 46.45
CA LYS A 133 23.12 -18.14 47.37
C LYS A 133 23.49 -18.25 48.86
N GLU A 134 24.55 -18.98 49.20
CA GLU A 134 24.98 -19.21 50.59
C GLU A 134 25.59 -17.99 51.29
N LYS A 135 26.05 -16.95 50.57
CA LYS A 135 26.62 -15.74 51.20
C LYS A 135 25.63 -14.59 51.39
N MET A 136 24.38 -14.74 50.93
CA MET A 136 23.37 -13.66 50.95
C MET A 136 22.52 -13.60 52.24
N MET A 137 22.77 -14.46 53.23
CA MET A 137 22.02 -14.48 54.51
C MET A 137 22.79 -13.89 55.70
N VAL A 138 23.89 -13.17 55.45
CA VAL A 138 24.66 -12.50 56.52
C VAL A 138 24.66 -11.00 56.28
N ASP A 139 23.64 -10.34 56.81
CA ASP A 139 23.72 -9.08 57.56
C ASP A 139 22.49 -8.97 58.47
#